data_AF-A0A485KS91-F1
#
_entry.id   AF-A0A485KS91-F1
#
_cell.length_a   1.000
_cell.length_b   1.000
_cell.length_c   1.000
_cell.angle_alpha   90.00
_cell.angle_beta   90.00
_cell.angle_gamma   90.00
#
_symmetry.space_group_name_H-M   'P 1'
#
loop_
_entity.id
_entity.type
_entity.pdbx_description
1 polymer ?
#
loop_
_entity_poly.entity_id
_entity_poly.type
_entity_poly.pdbx_seq_one_letter_code
_entity_poly.pdbx_strand_id
1 'polypeptide(L)'
;MSAKVPHERSNYLETLLRNVDWTAFLAANGAMWQAAVAIALLLTVDGSQWLADRPHASQELSVDDEVAFLTTLQLTRYELQYRNEIAAAITDHDAALCAVDNRQLVVRSAANNFDAIGLPMATLFNLQDTNGEFVDQVGLFYHNIGPFGAVDILCTALPPPLRLLYNTFSTLFAQQLGLTTPFWSYFANIPSFVFLPVPPTFIGMSYPESHFSFDDSCATPRPFTLAAFKKAMVFALVASQVTQVDSVCVFQDALECVSVLMQIQQSLATLGNAMQPILSLLKQTSTDIPLVQFTQYAQDNSSYWLLHRQPLLTTDPNWSFYGWLAIFGWIEGTREVIRLDADERRVKRQQPNQHQNYVVYVSAVLVAVASVVIAYTLRHGFDIMGRNLFLFNRVVGCIWIGRPLLFLRGFTAILVLSSNQVDLVHQKYGYS
;
A
#
# COMPACT_ATOMS: atom_id res chain seq x y z
N MET A 1 17.01 8.00 -9.07
CA MET A 1 16.99 7.76 -10.52
C MET A 1 16.31 6.44 -10.77
N SER A 2 15.07 6.50 -11.25
CA SER A 2 14.51 5.45 -12.07
C SER A 2 15.26 5.53 -13.40
N ALA A 3 16.23 4.65 -13.60
CA ALA A 3 16.74 4.37 -14.93
C ALA A 3 15.92 3.18 -15.44
N LYS A 4 15.09 3.48 -16.42
CA LYS A 4 14.23 2.56 -17.15
C LYS A 4 15.11 1.53 -17.87
N VAL A 5 15.46 0.42 -17.21
CA VAL A 5 16.02 -0.77 -17.87
C VAL A 5 14.84 -1.68 -18.25
N PRO A 6 14.71 -2.13 -19.52
CA PRO A 6 13.46 -2.76 -19.99
C PRO A 6 13.23 -4.20 -19.52
N HIS A 7 14.11 -4.82 -18.75
CA HIS A 7 14.00 -6.24 -18.45
C HIS A 7 14.26 -6.54 -16.98
N GLU A 8 13.23 -7.14 -16.39
CA GLU A 8 13.20 -7.94 -15.16
C GLU A 8 13.23 -7.20 -13.82
N ARG A 9 12.03 -7.10 -13.21
CA ARG A 9 11.83 -6.76 -11.79
C ARG A 9 12.44 -7.80 -10.81
N SER A 10 13.04 -8.90 -11.31
CA SER A 10 13.62 -9.99 -10.52
C SER A 10 14.84 -9.55 -9.71
N ASN A 11 15.65 -8.61 -10.23
CA ASN A 11 16.89 -8.20 -9.57
C ASN A 11 16.69 -7.33 -8.33
N TYR A 12 15.50 -6.77 -8.11
CA TYR A 12 15.23 -5.89 -6.96
C TYR A 12 14.96 -6.67 -5.67
N LEU A 13 14.31 -7.83 -5.78
CA LEU A 13 14.06 -8.72 -4.65
C LEU A 13 15.34 -9.39 -4.16
N GLU A 14 16.23 -9.68 -5.10
CA GLU A 14 17.49 -10.35 -4.84
C GLU A 14 18.37 -9.57 -3.84
N THR A 15 18.43 -8.25 -3.92
CA THR A 15 19.11 -7.39 -2.93
C THR A 15 18.48 -7.50 -1.53
N LEU A 16 17.15 -7.50 -1.44
CA LEU A 16 16.43 -7.73 -0.17
C LEU A 16 16.76 -9.11 0.40
N LEU A 17 16.68 -10.13 -0.44
CA LEU A 17 16.88 -11.53 -0.07
C LEU A 17 18.34 -11.83 0.30
N ARG A 18 19.32 -11.04 -0.17
CA ARG A 18 20.72 -11.12 0.30
C ARG A 18 20.95 -10.46 1.65
N ASN A 19 20.22 -9.40 1.98
CA ASN A 19 20.47 -8.60 3.19
C ASN A 19 19.58 -8.97 4.39
N VAL A 20 18.65 -9.92 4.21
CA VAL A 20 17.79 -10.45 5.28
C VAL A 20 18.47 -11.61 5.99
N ASP A 21 18.46 -11.61 7.33
CA ASP A 21 18.82 -12.79 8.15
C ASP A 21 17.78 -13.89 7.94
N TRP A 22 18.13 -14.90 7.14
CA TRP A 22 17.24 -16.00 6.81
C TRP A 22 16.90 -16.89 8.01
N THR A 23 17.76 -16.97 9.02
CA THR A 23 17.47 -17.80 10.20
C THR A 23 16.38 -17.17 11.04
N ALA A 24 16.48 -15.86 11.32
CA ALA A 24 15.43 -15.11 11.99
C ALA A 24 14.15 -15.02 11.14
N PHE A 25 14.30 -14.78 9.83
CA PHE A 25 13.17 -14.67 8.91
C PHE A 25 12.37 -15.97 8.78
N LEU A 26 13.04 -17.11 8.61
CA LEU A 26 12.37 -18.42 8.53
C LEU A 26 11.77 -18.84 9.87
N ALA A 27 12.39 -18.47 11.00
CA ALA A 27 11.81 -18.71 12.32
C ALA A 27 10.48 -17.95 12.51
N ALA A 28 10.39 -16.71 12.02
CA ALA A 28 9.18 -15.90 12.12
C ALA A 28 8.13 -16.22 11.03
N ASN A 29 8.56 -16.54 9.80
CA ASN A 29 7.69 -16.57 8.62
C ASN A 29 7.67 -17.91 7.87
N GLY A 30 8.37 -18.94 8.35
CA GLY A 30 8.66 -20.16 7.60
C GLY A 30 7.43 -20.85 7.01
N ALA A 31 6.33 -20.95 7.76
CA ALA A 31 5.10 -21.58 7.29
C ALA A 31 4.47 -20.84 6.09
N MET A 32 4.39 -19.50 6.16
CA MET A 32 3.84 -18.68 5.07
C MET A 32 4.82 -18.57 3.90
N TRP A 33 6.12 -18.40 4.17
CA TRP A 33 7.16 -18.38 3.15
C TRP A 33 7.14 -19.66 2.31
N GLN A 34 6.98 -20.81 2.97
CA GLN A 34 6.95 -22.09 2.30
C GLN A 34 5.72 -22.22 1.40
N ALA A 35 4.54 -21.86 1.91
CA ALA A 35 3.29 -21.90 1.14
C ALA A 35 3.27 -20.92 -0.05
N ALA A 36 3.82 -19.72 0.13
CA ALA A 36 3.71 -18.64 -0.84
C ALA A 36 4.81 -18.65 -1.91
N VAL A 37 6.04 -19.04 -1.55
CA VAL A 37 7.22 -18.88 -2.41
C VAL A 37 8.01 -20.18 -2.54
N ALA A 38 8.36 -20.84 -1.42
CA ALA A 38 9.30 -21.96 -1.49
C ALA A 38 8.74 -23.18 -2.24
N ILE A 39 7.45 -23.50 -2.09
CA ILE A 39 6.83 -24.60 -2.85
C ILE A 39 6.92 -24.35 -4.36
N ALA A 40 6.73 -23.11 -4.81
CA ALA A 40 6.83 -22.77 -6.23
C ALA A 40 8.27 -22.89 -6.74
N LEU A 41 9.26 -22.49 -5.93
CA LEU A 41 10.69 -22.61 -6.27
C LEU A 41 11.18 -24.07 -6.27
N LEU A 42 10.64 -24.92 -5.40
CA LEU A 42 10.96 -26.35 -5.38
C LEU A 42 10.49 -27.10 -6.64
N LEU A 43 9.63 -26.49 -7.46
CA LEU A 43 9.19 -27.08 -8.74
C LEU A 43 10.28 -27.07 -9.81
N THR A 44 11.35 -26.28 -9.63
CA THR A 44 12.47 -26.21 -10.57
C THR A 44 13.78 -26.59 -9.87
N VAL A 45 14.70 -27.19 -10.64
CA VAL A 45 16.02 -27.57 -10.13
C VAL A 45 16.78 -26.31 -9.67
N ASP A 46 16.77 -25.25 -10.50
CA ASP A 46 17.39 -23.97 -10.18
C ASP A 46 16.78 -23.31 -8.94
N GLY A 47 15.45 -23.39 -8.77
CA GLY A 47 14.78 -22.83 -7.59
C GLY A 47 15.06 -23.64 -6.32
N SER A 48 15.18 -24.97 -6.43
CA SER A 48 15.59 -25.82 -5.31
C SER A 48 17.04 -25.56 -4.87
N GLN A 49 17.94 -25.31 -5.82
CA GLN A 49 19.32 -24.93 -5.55
C GLN A 49 19.39 -23.53 -4.97
N TRP A 50 18.66 -22.56 -5.53
CA TRP A 50 18.55 -21.21 -4.97
C TRP A 50 18.03 -21.24 -3.52
N LEU A 51 17.03 -22.05 -3.20
CA LEU A 51 16.53 -22.20 -1.83
C LEU A 51 17.57 -22.80 -0.87
N ALA A 52 18.44 -23.69 -1.36
CA ALA A 52 19.53 -24.27 -0.57
C ALA A 52 20.67 -23.27 -0.35
N ASP A 53 20.97 -22.43 -1.36
CA ASP A 53 22.08 -21.49 -1.33
C ASP A 53 21.75 -20.23 -0.50
N ARG A 54 20.49 -19.79 -0.46
CA ARG A 54 20.11 -18.51 0.19
C ARG A 54 20.43 -18.38 1.67
N PRO A 55 20.17 -19.39 2.53
CA PRO A 55 20.54 -19.31 3.94
C PRO A 55 22.05 -19.19 4.17
N HIS A 56 22.86 -19.61 3.19
CA HIS A 56 24.33 -19.57 3.25
C HIS A 56 24.91 -18.31 2.59
N ALA A 57 24.27 -17.81 1.53
CA ALA A 57 24.67 -16.62 0.79
C ALA A 57 24.04 -15.31 1.31
N SER A 58 23.44 -15.36 2.50
CA SER A 58 22.82 -14.23 3.17
C SER A 58 23.84 -13.46 4.00
N GLN A 59 23.79 -12.12 3.91
CA GLN A 59 24.68 -11.21 4.63
C GLN A 59 26.17 -11.42 4.34
N GLU A 60 26.51 -12.00 3.17
CA GLU A 60 27.91 -12.19 2.74
C GLU A 60 28.67 -10.87 2.57
N LEU A 61 27.96 -9.81 2.17
CA LEU A 61 28.52 -8.48 1.98
C LEU A 61 28.16 -7.59 3.17
N SER A 62 29.12 -6.75 3.57
CA SER A 62 28.80 -5.63 4.46
C SER A 62 27.89 -4.64 3.74
N VAL A 63 27.18 -3.79 4.49
CA VAL A 63 26.31 -2.76 3.89
C VAL A 63 27.10 -1.87 2.94
N ASP A 64 28.33 -1.51 3.29
CA ASP A 64 29.19 -0.65 2.45
C ASP A 64 29.65 -1.37 1.17
N ASP A 65 29.95 -2.67 1.25
CA ASP A 65 30.35 -3.48 0.10
C ASP A 65 29.16 -3.78 -0.84
N GLU A 66 27.96 -3.99 -0.27
CA GLU A 66 26.73 -4.12 -1.05
C GLU A 66 26.41 -2.79 -1.77
N VAL A 67 26.55 -1.64 -1.08
CA VAL A 67 26.39 -0.32 -1.72
C VAL A 67 27.41 -0.13 -2.83
N ALA A 68 28.66 -0.52 -2.63
CA ALA A 68 29.70 -0.47 -3.65
C ALA A 68 29.35 -1.37 -4.85
N PHE A 69 28.93 -2.61 -4.60
CA PHE A 69 28.48 -3.56 -5.61
C PHE A 69 27.30 -3.02 -6.42
N LEU A 70 26.25 -2.50 -5.75
CA LEU A 70 25.10 -1.88 -6.40
C LEU A 70 25.51 -0.63 -7.20
N THR A 71 26.50 0.12 -6.72
CA THR A 71 27.06 1.28 -7.44
C THR A 71 27.78 0.86 -8.73
N THR A 72 28.47 -0.30 -8.74
CA THR A 72 29.07 -0.85 -9.97
C THR A 72 28.02 -1.21 -11.02
N LEU A 73 26.80 -1.56 -10.58
CA LEU A 73 25.65 -1.84 -11.44
C LEU A 73 24.90 -0.57 -11.89
N GLN A 74 25.47 0.62 -11.65
CA GLN A 74 24.86 1.93 -11.95
C GLN A 74 23.52 2.18 -11.24
N LEU A 75 23.24 1.47 -10.14
CA LEU A 75 22.06 1.70 -9.32
C LEU A 75 22.30 2.93 -8.44
N THR A 76 21.50 3.96 -8.66
CA THR A 76 21.67 5.29 -8.02
C THR A 76 20.53 5.64 -7.06
N ARG A 77 19.49 4.79 -6.97
CA ARG A 77 18.37 4.96 -6.04
C ARG A 77 17.73 3.62 -5.71
N TYR A 78 17.52 3.38 -4.42
CA TYR A 78 16.74 2.27 -3.89
C TYR A 78 15.52 2.85 -3.18
N GLU A 79 14.32 2.41 -3.53
CA GLU A 79 13.04 2.93 -3.00
C GLU A 79 12.24 1.76 -2.43
N LEU A 80 11.93 1.83 -1.13
CA LEU A 80 11.19 0.79 -0.44
C LEU A 80 9.72 0.84 -0.83
N GLN A 81 9.15 -0.33 -1.12
CA GLN A 81 7.71 -0.49 -1.23
C GLN A 81 7.11 -0.54 0.16
N TYR A 82 6.02 0.19 0.38
CA TYR A 82 5.23 0.08 1.60
C TYR A 82 4.40 -1.22 1.53
N ARG A 83 4.43 -2.04 2.57
CA ARG A 83 3.69 -3.31 2.67
C ARG A 83 3.17 -3.48 4.09
N ASN A 84 1.92 -3.92 4.28
CA ASN A 84 1.35 -4.23 5.59
C ASN A 84 1.48 -5.71 5.99
N GLU A 85 1.47 -6.00 7.29
CA GLU A 85 1.42 -7.36 7.83
C GLU A 85 -0.04 -7.86 7.84
N ILE A 86 -0.49 -8.34 6.68
CA ILE A 86 -1.63 -9.26 6.56
C ILE A 86 -2.93 -8.71 7.18
N ALA A 87 -3.70 -7.94 6.41
CA ALA A 87 -5.14 -7.81 6.67
C ALA A 87 -5.91 -7.45 5.38
N ALA A 88 -6.46 -8.48 4.71
CA ALA A 88 -7.63 -8.28 3.86
C ALA A 88 -8.87 -8.29 4.77
N ALA A 89 -9.08 -7.22 5.54
CA ALA A 89 -10.32 -6.99 6.25
C ALA A 89 -11.14 -5.98 5.43
N ILE A 90 -12.28 -6.44 4.94
CA ILE A 90 -13.26 -5.61 4.24
C ILE A 90 -14.25 -5.15 5.30
N THR A 91 -14.16 -3.89 5.70
CA THR A 91 -15.28 -3.20 6.36
C THR A 91 -15.63 -1.93 5.57
N ASP A 92 -16.90 -1.54 5.65
CA ASP A 92 -17.57 -0.56 4.79
C ASP A 92 -16.96 0.85 4.73
N HIS A 93 -15.88 1.14 5.47
CA HIS A 93 -15.31 2.49 5.61
C HIS A 93 -13.93 2.62 4.93
N ASP A 94 -13.05 1.62 5.02
CA ASP A 94 -11.65 1.66 4.55
C ASP A 94 -11.28 0.59 3.50
N ALA A 95 -12.26 -0.20 3.05
CA ALA A 95 -12.07 -1.36 2.17
C ALA A 95 -11.25 -1.06 0.90
N ALA A 96 -11.32 0.15 0.35
CA ALA A 96 -10.66 0.49 -0.91
C ALA A 96 -9.13 0.55 -0.77
N LEU A 97 -8.58 1.12 0.30
CA LEU A 97 -7.13 1.19 0.49
C LEU A 97 -6.56 -0.15 0.98
N CYS A 98 -7.25 -0.84 1.89
CA CYS A 98 -6.81 -2.14 2.41
C CYS A 98 -6.85 -3.24 1.32
N ALA A 99 -7.71 -3.10 0.29
CA ALA A 99 -7.74 -3.99 -0.87
C ALA A 99 -6.62 -3.76 -1.91
N VAL A 100 -5.91 -2.63 -1.86
CA VAL A 100 -4.71 -2.40 -2.72
C VAL A 100 -3.59 -3.37 -2.35
N ASP A 101 -3.58 -3.88 -1.11
CA ASP A 101 -2.46 -4.64 -0.57
C ASP A 101 -2.58 -6.15 -0.76
N ASN A 102 -2.58 -6.57 -2.02
CA ASN A 102 -2.42 -7.98 -2.31
C ASN A 102 -1.48 -8.22 -3.49
N ARG A 103 -0.30 -8.72 -3.13
CA ARG A 103 0.54 -9.63 -3.93
C ARG A 103 1.03 -9.12 -5.29
N GLN A 104 1.47 -7.87 -5.37
CA GLN A 104 2.12 -7.36 -6.59
C GLN A 104 3.63 -7.68 -6.69
N LEU A 105 4.01 -8.88 -6.26
CA LEU A 105 5.32 -9.45 -6.62
C LEU A 105 5.33 -10.00 -8.05
N VAL A 106 4.18 -10.06 -8.73
CA VAL A 106 4.11 -10.61 -10.08
C VAL A 106 4.43 -9.51 -11.09
N VAL A 107 5.49 -9.73 -11.88
CA VAL A 107 5.86 -8.93 -13.04
C VAL A 107 4.60 -8.63 -13.87
N ARG A 108 4.12 -7.38 -13.89
CA ARG A 108 2.88 -7.01 -14.62
C ARG A 108 2.95 -7.26 -16.14
N SER A 109 4.13 -7.54 -16.70
CA SER A 109 4.31 -7.98 -18.09
C SER A 109 4.30 -9.49 -18.28
N ALA A 110 4.23 -10.26 -17.20
CA ALA A 110 4.12 -11.70 -17.27
C ALA A 110 2.68 -12.09 -17.62
N ALA A 111 2.54 -13.11 -18.45
CA ALA A 111 1.24 -13.59 -18.92
C ALA A 111 0.33 -14.10 -17.79
N ASN A 112 0.88 -14.34 -16.60
CA ASN A 112 0.20 -14.81 -15.40
C ASN A 112 -0.22 -13.68 -14.43
N ASN A 113 -0.10 -12.40 -14.80
CA ASN A 113 -0.66 -11.32 -14.00
C ASN A 113 -2.20 -11.46 -13.92
N PHE A 114 -2.81 -11.15 -12.77
CA PHE A 114 -4.25 -11.24 -12.51
C PHE A 114 -5.10 -10.51 -13.56
N ASP A 115 -4.65 -9.33 -13.99
CA ASP A 115 -5.31 -8.56 -15.06
C ASP A 115 -5.19 -9.25 -16.43
N ALA A 116 -4.05 -9.89 -16.71
CA ALA A 116 -3.78 -10.56 -17.98
C ALA A 116 -4.54 -11.89 -18.13
N ILE A 117 -4.77 -12.60 -17.02
CA ILE A 117 -5.56 -13.85 -16.98
C ILE A 117 -7.08 -13.61 -16.84
N GLY A 118 -7.52 -12.35 -16.82
CA GLY A 118 -8.93 -11.97 -16.78
C GLY A 118 -9.61 -12.18 -15.42
N LEU A 119 -8.83 -12.19 -14.33
CA LEU A 119 -9.32 -12.20 -12.96
C LEU A 119 -8.89 -10.88 -12.29
N PRO A 120 -9.49 -9.74 -12.67
CA PRO A 120 -9.11 -8.45 -12.10
C PRO A 120 -9.32 -8.48 -10.58
N MET A 121 -8.40 -7.82 -9.88
CA MET A 121 -8.36 -7.88 -8.42
C MET A 121 -9.68 -7.46 -7.78
N ALA A 122 -10.32 -6.44 -8.34
CA ALA A 122 -11.64 -5.98 -7.95
C ALA A 122 -12.71 -7.09 -7.89
N THR A 123 -12.72 -8.01 -8.85
CA THR A 123 -13.69 -9.11 -8.90
C THR A 123 -13.34 -10.21 -7.90
N LEU A 124 -12.06 -10.45 -7.65
CA LEU A 124 -11.62 -11.43 -6.65
C LEU A 124 -12.05 -11.04 -5.22
N PHE A 125 -12.05 -9.73 -4.93
CA PHE A 125 -12.45 -9.18 -3.63
C PHE A 125 -13.90 -8.71 -3.59
N ASN A 126 -14.69 -8.98 -4.63
CA ASN A 126 -16.10 -8.58 -4.73
C ASN A 126 -16.32 -7.07 -4.44
N LEU A 127 -15.42 -6.24 -4.95
CA LEU A 127 -15.45 -4.77 -4.77
C LEU A 127 -16.46 -4.08 -5.71
N GLN A 128 -17.03 -4.82 -6.65
CA GLN A 128 -18.01 -4.31 -7.60
C GLN A 128 -19.42 -4.58 -7.08
N ASP A 129 -20.36 -3.71 -7.43
CA ASP A 129 -21.77 -3.95 -7.18
C ASP A 129 -22.31 -5.13 -8.02
N THR A 130 -23.59 -5.46 -7.86
CA THR A 130 -24.25 -6.53 -8.63
C THR A 130 -24.28 -6.29 -10.14
N ASN A 131 -24.02 -5.06 -10.59
CA ASN A 131 -23.97 -4.65 -11.99
C ASN A 131 -22.53 -4.58 -12.53
N GLY A 132 -21.51 -4.81 -11.70
CA GLY A 132 -20.10 -4.70 -12.07
C GLY A 132 -19.52 -3.29 -11.97
N GLU A 133 -20.25 -2.34 -11.41
CA GLU A 133 -19.85 -0.94 -11.24
C GLU A 133 -19.14 -0.72 -9.89
N PHE A 134 -18.24 0.27 -9.86
CA PHE A 134 -17.57 0.69 -8.63
C PHE A 134 -18.33 1.85 -8.00
N VAL A 135 -18.96 1.60 -6.85
CA VAL A 135 -19.79 2.57 -6.13
C VAL A 135 -19.10 3.03 -4.84
N ASP A 136 -19.57 4.15 -4.28
CA ASP A 136 -19.15 4.67 -2.97
C ASP A 136 -17.62 4.90 -2.85
N GLN A 137 -16.99 4.51 -1.74
CA GLN A 137 -15.55 4.73 -1.49
C GLN A 137 -14.68 3.94 -2.48
N VAL A 138 -15.14 2.76 -2.88
CA VAL A 138 -14.46 1.92 -3.86
C VAL A 138 -14.43 2.62 -5.23
N GLY A 139 -15.56 3.21 -5.65
CA GLY A 139 -15.64 4.04 -6.84
C GLY A 139 -14.73 5.26 -6.77
N LEU A 140 -14.72 5.98 -5.64
CA LEU A 140 -13.85 7.13 -5.44
C LEU A 140 -12.37 6.77 -5.56
N PHE A 141 -11.94 5.65 -4.97
CA PHE A 141 -10.56 5.18 -5.11
C PHE A 141 -10.24 4.86 -6.56
N TYR A 142 -11.10 4.07 -7.21
CA TYR A 142 -10.89 3.62 -8.58
C TYR A 142 -10.77 4.79 -9.58
N HIS A 143 -11.62 5.81 -9.42
CA HIS A 143 -11.68 6.95 -10.32
C HIS A 143 -10.67 8.06 -10.00
N ASN A 144 -10.34 8.31 -8.72
CA ASN A 144 -9.46 9.42 -8.35
C ASN A 144 -7.99 9.02 -8.18
N ILE A 145 -7.72 7.74 -7.88
CA ILE A 145 -6.37 7.23 -7.65
C ILE A 145 -6.01 6.29 -8.80
N GLY A 146 -6.74 5.20 -8.96
CA GLY A 146 -6.53 4.27 -10.06
C GLY A 146 -7.08 2.87 -9.82
N PRO A 147 -6.91 1.95 -10.78
CA PRO A 147 -7.46 0.60 -10.67
C PRO A 147 -6.83 -0.18 -9.51
N PHE A 148 -7.65 -0.96 -8.80
CA PHE A 148 -7.17 -1.89 -7.78
C PHE A 148 -6.17 -2.88 -8.39
N GLY A 149 -5.01 -3.07 -7.75
CA GLY A 149 -3.92 -3.89 -8.30
C GLY A 149 -3.02 -3.18 -9.33
N ALA A 150 -3.35 -1.93 -9.70
CA ALA A 150 -2.55 -1.12 -10.62
C ALA A 150 -1.92 0.13 -9.96
N VAL A 151 -2.19 0.36 -8.68
CA VAL A 151 -1.64 1.45 -7.86
C VAL A 151 -0.43 0.94 -7.07
N ASP A 152 0.68 1.67 -7.18
CA ASP A 152 1.90 1.43 -6.40
C ASP A 152 1.92 2.39 -5.19
N ILE A 153 2.20 1.86 -4.00
CA ILE A 153 2.36 2.63 -2.76
C ILE A 153 3.85 2.77 -2.45
N LEU A 154 4.35 4.00 -2.48
CA LEU A 154 5.78 4.32 -2.33
C LEU A 154 6.02 5.18 -1.10
N CYS A 155 7.01 4.83 -0.29
CA CYS A 155 7.46 5.69 0.82
C CYS A 155 8.26 6.87 0.27
N THR A 156 7.83 8.08 0.58
CA THR A 156 8.52 9.30 0.16
C THR A 156 9.69 9.58 1.11
N ALA A 157 10.90 9.63 0.56
CA ALA A 157 12.09 10.00 1.32
C ALA A 157 12.04 11.48 1.78
N LEU A 158 12.61 11.77 2.95
CA LEU A 158 12.64 13.12 3.50
C LEU A 158 13.40 14.09 2.56
N PRO A 159 12.77 15.20 2.11
CA PRO A 159 13.41 16.20 1.27
C PRO A 159 14.68 16.79 1.91
N PRO A 160 15.76 17.03 1.14
CA PRO A 160 16.97 17.70 1.63
C PRO A 160 16.74 19.02 2.40
N PRO A 161 15.85 19.95 1.98
CA PRO A 161 15.63 21.20 2.71
C PRO A 161 15.06 20.98 4.11
N LEU A 162 14.14 20.01 4.26
CA LEU A 162 13.59 19.63 5.57
C LEU A 162 14.65 19.05 6.51
N ARG A 163 15.57 18.25 5.97
CA ARG A 163 16.69 17.70 6.74
C ARG A 163 17.63 18.81 7.25
N LEU A 164 17.95 19.79 6.40
CA LEU A 164 18.78 20.94 6.78
C LEU A 164 18.11 21.80 7.86
N LEU A 165 16.80 22.05 7.70
CA LEU A 165 15.99 22.76 8.69
C LEU A 165 16.03 22.06 10.05
N TYR A 166 15.78 20.75 10.09
CA TYR A 166 15.78 19.98 11.33
C TYR A 166 17.15 19.90 11.99
N ASN A 167 18.22 19.72 11.21
CA ASN A 167 19.58 19.67 11.75
C ASN A 167 19.98 21.00 12.38
N THR A 168 19.63 22.12 11.72
CA THR A 168 19.87 23.48 12.24
C THR A 168 19.07 23.71 13.52
N PHE A 169 17.77 23.37 13.51
CA PHE A 169 16.92 23.44 14.70
C PHE A 169 17.48 22.59 15.85
N SER A 170 17.81 21.33 15.60
CA SER A 170 18.29 20.41 16.64
C SER A 170 19.61 20.88 17.25
N THR A 171 20.52 21.45 16.44
CA THR A 171 21.79 21.99 16.92
C THR A 171 21.57 23.22 17.80
N LEU A 172 20.75 24.18 17.34
CA LEU A 172 20.42 25.38 18.12
C LEU A 172 19.66 25.03 19.39
N PHE A 173 18.71 24.11 19.30
CA PHE A 173 17.92 23.63 20.43
C PHE A 173 18.82 22.97 21.49
N ALA A 174 19.73 22.07 21.08
CA ALA A 174 20.70 21.45 21.99
C ALA A 174 21.64 22.48 22.64
N GLN A 175 22.09 23.49 21.89
CA GLN A 175 22.91 24.57 22.41
C GLN A 175 22.17 25.38 23.49
N GLN A 176 20.90 25.70 23.25
CA GLN A 176 20.10 26.49 24.21
C GLN A 176 19.76 25.71 25.47
N LEU A 177 19.54 24.40 25.38
CA LEU A 177 19.36 23.53 26.55
C LEU A 177 20.57 23.59 27.51
N GLY A 178 21.79 23.74 26.98
CA GLY A 178 23.01 23.83 27.80
C GLY A 178 23.33 25.23 28.34
N LEU A 179 22.88 26.29 27.66
CA LEU A 179 23.25 27.67 28.00
C LEU A 179 22.23 28.40 28.89
N THR A 180 20.95 28.05 28.78
CA THR A 180 19.87 28.81 29.45
C THR A 180 19.20 28.00 30.54
N THR A 181 19.55 28.30 31.80
CA THR A 181 18.93 27.68 32.98
C THR A 181 17.42 27.90 33.10
N PRO A 182 16.84 29.08 32.72
CA PRO A 182 15.39 29.27 32.79
C PRO A 182 14.65 28.38 31.78
N PHE A 183 15.16 28.28 30.55
CA PHE A 183 14.56 27.47 29.49
C PHE A 183 14.43 26.01 29.90
N TRP A 184 15.50 25.41 30.44
CA TRP A 184 15.47 24.03 30.93
C TRP A 184 14.41 23.81 32.01
N SER A 185 14.27 24.74 32.95
CA SER A 185 13.33 24.61 34.07
C SER A 185 11.87 24.57 33.62
N TYR A 186 11.50 25.38 32.62
CA TYR A 186 10.18 25.33 32.01
C TYR A 186 10.03 24.08 31.14
N PHE A 187 11.02 23.80 30.28
CA PHE A 187 10.98 22.71 29.32
C PHE A 187 10.91 21.31 29.96
N ALA A 188 11.57 21.12 31.11
CA ALA A 188 11.58 19.85 31.84
C ALA A 188 10.18 19.43 32.30
N ASN A 189 9.33 20.41 32.66
CA ASN A 189 8.01 20.20 33.21
C ASN A 189 6.91 20.04 32.15
N ILE A 190 7.21 20.22 30.86
CA ILE A 190 6.22 20.13 29.78
C ILE A 190 5.85 18.64 29.57
N PRO A 191 4.57 18.26 29.71
CA PRO A 191 4.11 16.90 29.46
C PRO A 191 4.08 16.59 27.95
N SER A 192 4.13 15.31 27.60
CA SER A 192 3.73 14.87 26.25
C SER A 192 2.22 15.06 26.09
N PHE A 193 1.78 15.51 24.92
CA PHE A 193 0.37 15.78 24.66
C PHE A 193 -0.09 15.07 23.37
N VAL A 194 -1.35 14.65 23.36
CA VAL A 194 -1.97 14.03 22.18
C VAL A 194 -3.07 14.97 21.69
N PHE A 195 -2.83 15.59 20.54
CA PHE A 195 -3.83 16.44 19.90
C PHE A 195 -4.87 15.59 19.17
N LEU A 196 -6.11 16.08 19.14
CA LEU A 196 -7.20 15.56 18.31
C LEU A 196 -7.54 16.62 17.25
N PRO A 197 -6.67 16.82 16.24
CA PRO A 197 -6.86 17.90 15.29
C PRO A 197 -8.04 17.63 14.35
N VAL A 198 -8.85 18.66 14.12
CA VAL A 198 -9.96 18.66 13.17
C VAL A 198 -9.58 19.53 11.98
N PRO A 199 -9.22 18.93 10.82
CA PRO A 199 -8.92 19.66 9.60
C PRO A 199 -10.06 20.60 9.18
N PRO A 200 -9.77 21.85 8.75
CA PRO A 200 -10.82 22.79 8.35
C PRO A 200 -11.60 22.33 7.11
N THR A 201 -11.02 21.50 6.24
CA THR A 201 -11.78 20.92 5.12
C THR A 201 -12.70 19.77 5.52
N PHE A 202 -12.58 19.24 6.75
CA PHE A 202 -13.27 18.01 7.20
C PHE A 202 -14.51 18.33 8.05
N ILE A 203 -15.04 19.56 7.90
CA ILE A 203 -16.21 20.03 8.64
C ILE A 203 -17.45 19.21 8.24
N GLY A 204 -18.21 18.77 9.24
CA GLY A 204 -19.46 18.01 9.03
C GLY A 204 -19.35 16.52 9.38
N MET A 205 -18.16 16.03 9.73
CA MET A 205 -17.97 14.67 10.25
C MET A 205 -17.98 14.66 11.78
N SER A 206 -18.32 13.52 12.39
CA SER A 206 -18.35 13.37 13.87
C SER A 206 -16.95 13.49 14.47
N TYR A 207 -15.95 12.88 13.83
CA TYR A 207 -14.53 13.02 14.12
C TYR A 207 -13.72 12.60 12.89
N PRO A 208 -12.54 13.19 12.63
CA PRO A 208 -11.60 12.66 11.63
C PRO A 208 -11.07 11.29 12.07
N GLU A 209 -10.95 10.35 11.14
CA GLU A 209 -10.49 9.00 11.42
C GLU A 209 -8.96 8.90 11.34
N SER A 210 -8.39 7.95 12.08
CA SER A 210 -6.95 7.68 12.06
C SER A 210 -6.51 7.20 10.69
N HIS A 211 -5.29 7.56 10.30
CA HIS A 211 -4.69 6.98 9.10
C HIS A 211 -4.48 5.48 9.26
N PHE A 212 -4.56 4.76 8.14
CA PHE A 212 -4.19 3.36 8.09
C PHE A 212 -2.74 3.18 8.58
N SER A 213 -2.51 2.12 9.33
CA SER A 213 -1.19 1.75 9.83
C SER A 213 -0.88 0.31 9.44
N PHE A 214 0.39 -0.05 9.54
CA PHE A 214 0.86 -1.40 9.27
C PHE A 214 0.12 -2.47 10.10
N ASP A 215 -0.17 -2.16 11.36
CA ASP A 215 -0.87 -3.04 12.32
C ASP A 215 -2.39 -2.87 12.30
N ASP A 216 -2.93 -2.06 11.36
CA ASP A 216 -4.35 -1.78 11.33
C ASP A 216 -5.13 -2.91 10.65
N SER A 217 -6.07 -3.46 11.40
CA SER A 217 -7.01 -4.48 10.91
C SER A 217 -8.17 -3.89 10.10
N CYS A 218 -8.20 -2.58 9.84
CA CYS A 218 -9.26 -1.87 9.09
C CYS A 218 -10.68 -2.25 9.55
N ALA A 219 -10.87 -2.59 10.83
CA ALA A 219 -12.11 -3.17 11.36
C ALA A 219 -12.90 -2.20 12.24
N THR A 220 -12.21 -1.29 12.92
CA THR A 220 -12.83 -0.30 13.81
C THR A 220 -12.30 1.09 13.53
N PRO A 221 -13.18 2.07 13.26
CA PRO A 221 -12.74 3.44 13.08
C PRO A 221 -12.21 3.97 14.42
N ARG A 222 -11.06 4.63 14.37
CA ARG A 222 -10.43 5.27 15.53
C ARG A 222 -10.28 6.76 15.25
N PRO A 223 -10.36 7.63 16.27
CA PRO A 223 -10.17 9.06 16.06
C PRO A 223 -8.73 9.38 15.65
N PHE A 224 -8.59 10.37 14.78
CA PHE A 224 -7.30 10.90 14.36
C PHE A 224 -6.57 11.54 15.53
N THR A 225 -5.39 11.01 15.85
CA THR A 225 -4.57 11.49 16.96
C THR A 225 -3.19 11.91 16.49
N LEU A 226 -2.74 13.06 17.00
CA LEU A 226 -1.42 13.60 16.75
C LEU A 226 -0.64 13.68 18.06
N ALA A 227 -0.01 12.56 18.45
CA ALA A 227 0.92 12.54 19.58
C ALA A 227 2.12 13.45 19.29
N ALA A 228 2.39 14.37 20.22
CA ALA A 228 3.46 15.35 20.14
C ALA A 228 4.30 15.35 21.42
N PHE A 229 5.59 15.11 21.26
CA PHE A 229 6.57 15.30 22.33
C PHE A 229 6.94 16.77 22.47
N LYS A 230 7.45 17.16 23.65
CA LYS A 230 7.87 18.53 23.95
C LYS A 230 8.79 19.18 22.91
N LYS A 231 9.74 18.43 22.33
CA LYS A 231 10.61 18.92 21.24
C LYS A 231 9.81 19.22 19.95
N ALA A 232 8.86 18.36 19.61
CA ALA A 232 7.99 18.52 18.44
C ALA A 232 7.11 19.77 18.57
N MET A 233 6.54 20.00 19.75
CA MET A 233 5.69 21.17 20.00
C MET A 233 6.48 22.48 19.94
N VAL A 234 7.71 22.51 20.48
CA VAL A 234 8.63 23.65 20.34
C VAL A 234 8.95 23.90 18.85
N PHE A 235 9.30 22.85 18.10
CA PHE A 235 9.58 22.98 16.67
C PHE A 235 8.38 23.54 15.91
N ALA A 236 7.18 22.98 16.14
CA ALA A 236 5.97 23.38 15.43
C ALA A 236 5.57 24.83 15.72
N LEU A 237 5.70 25.31 16.97
CA LEU A 237 5.43 26.71 17.31
C LEU A 237 6.44 27.68 16.67
N VAL A 238 7.72 27.32 16.63
CA VAL A 238 8.75 28.12 15.94
C VAL A 238 8.50 28.14 14.44
N ALA A 239 8.09 27.00 13.86
CA ALA A 239 7.89 26.84 12.43
C ALA A 239 6.60 27.51 11.91
N SER A 240 5.51 27.44 12.68
CA SER A 240 4.22 28.03 12.32
C SER A 240 4.15 29.54 12.55
N GLN A 241 5.04 30.09 13.39
CA GLN A 241 5.06 31.52 13.77
C GLN A 241 3.72 32.01 14.34
N VAL A 242 3.01 31.13 15.04
CA VAL A 242 1.76 31.47 15.71
C VAL A 242 2.01 32.51 16.80
N THR A 243 1.17 33.54 16.83
CA THR A 243 1.19 34.58 17.85
C THR A 243 0.23 34.31 19.00
N GLN A 244 -0.92 33.67 18.71
CA GLN A 244 -1.98 33.37 19.67
C GLN A 244 -2.27 31.88 19.74
N VAL A 245 -2.06 31.30 20.92
CA VAL A 245 -2.28 29.88 21.19
C VAL A 245 -3.76 29.49 21.13
N ASP A 246 -4.66 30.40 21.55
CA ASP A 246 -6.10 30.14 21.56
C ASP A 246 -6.62 29.82 20.15
N SER A 247 -6.11 30.52 19.12
CA SER A 247 -6.49 30.30 17.73
C SER A 247 -6.02 28.95 17.18
N VAL A 248 -4.94 28.38 17.71
CA VAL A 248 -4.47 27.04 17.33
C VAL A 248 -5.39 25.97 17.92
N CYS A 249 -5.81 26.15 19.17
CA CYS A 249 -6.66 25.20 19.86
C CYS A 249 -8.11 25.15 19.35
N VAL A 250 -8.51 26.04 18.44
CA VAL A 250 -9.81 25.97 17.72
C VAL A 250 -9.86 24.76 16.77
N PHE A 251 -8.73 24.35 16.22
CA PHE A 251 -8.64 23.22 15.29
C PHE A 251 -8.45 21.87 15.99
N GLN A 252 -8.81 21.74 17.27
CA GLN A 252 -8.67 20.47 18.00
C GLN A 252 -9.67 20.31 19.13
N ASP A 253 -10.01 19.05 19.44
CA ASP A 253 -11.02 18.70 20.45
C ASP A 253 -10.43 18.22 21.80
N ALA A 254 -9.11 18.11 21.95
CA ALA A 254 -8.52 17.64 23.20
C ALA A 254 -8.59 18.70 24.31
N LEU A 255 -8.84 18.23 25.54
CA LEU A 255 -8.83 19.06 26.75
C LEU A 255 -7.40 19.55 27.04
N GLU A 256 -7.27 20.74 27.64
CA GLU A 256 -5.98 21.30 28.08
C GLU A 256 -4.97 21.72 26.98
N CYS A 257 -5.39 21.81 25.71
CA CYS A 257 -4.52 22.32 24.63
C CYS A 257 -3.91 23.70 24.95
N VAL A 258 -4.74 24.63 25.45
CA VAL A 258 -4.32 26.01 25.71
C VAL A 258 -3.27 26.06 26.83
N SER A 259 -3.46 25.31 27.92
CA SER A 259 -2.50 25.32 29.04
C SER A 259 -1.14 24.74 28.66
N VAL A 260 -1.12 23.65 27.87
CA VAL A 260 0.13 23.03 27.40
C VAL A 260 0.88 23.96 26.44
N LEU A 261 0.18 24.52 25.44
CA LEU A 261 0.80 25.41 24.46
C LEU A 261 1.25 26.74 25.09
N MET A 262 0.53 27.26 26.09
CA MET A 262 0.98 28.43 26.85
C MET A 262 2.29 28.17 27.61
N GLN A 263 2.46 26.99 28.22
CA GLN A 263 3.73 26.64 28.89
C GLN A 263 4.90 26.60 27.91
N ILE A 264 4.66 26.08 26.70
CA ILE A 264 5.71 26.06 25.66
C ILE A 264 6.02 27.47 25.17
N GLN A 265 5.01 28.33 24.99
CA GLN A 265 5.22 29.73 24.60
C GLN A 265 6.03 30.50 25.65
N GLN A 266 5.80 30.25 26.95
CA GLN A 266 6.62 30.80 28.04
C GLN A 266 8.07 30.32 27.95
N SER A 267 8.30 29.03 27.66
CA SER A 267 9.65 28.51 27.45
C SER A 267 10.34 29.17 26.25
N LEU A 268 9.61 29.36 25.14
CA LEU A 268 10.11 30.01 23.93
C LEU A 268 10.48 31.49 24.16
N ALA A 269 9.72 32.20 24.99
CA ALA A 269 10.03 33.59 25.34
C ALA A 269 11.41 33.74 26.00
N THR A 270 11.89 32.72 26.72
CA THR A 270 13.23 32.73 27.34
C THR A 270 14.37 32.58 26.32
N LEU A 271 14.10 32.05 25.12
CA LEU A 271 15.08 31.84 24.06
C LEU A 271 15.36 33.12 23.24
N GLY A 272 14.48 34.13 23.35
CA GLY A 272 14.63 35.41 22.65
C GLY A 272 14.89 35.23 21.14
N ASN A 273 15.97 35.83 20.65
CA ASN A 273 16.34 35.81 19.23
C ASN A 273 17.18 34.60 18.81
N ALA A 274 17.43 33.63 19.69
CA ALA A 274 18.29 32.49 19.38
C ALA A 274 17.78 31.63 18.19
N MET A 275 16.46 31.63 17.95
CA MET A 275 15.82 30.88 16.87
C MET A 275 15.65 31.66 15.56
N GLN A 276 16.07 32.94 15.50
CA GLN A 276 15.96 33.78 14.29
C GLN A 276 16.58 33.18 13.02
N PRO A 277 17.75 32.48 13.06
CA PRO A 277 18.32 31.88 11.86
C PRO A 277 17.38 30.89 11.15
N ILE A 278 16.52 30.22 11.91
CA ILE A 278 15.58 29.20 11.40
C ILE A 278 14.49 29.83 10.54
N LEU A 279 14.08 31.07 10.82
CA LEU A 279 13.00 31.76 10.10
C LEU A 279 13.30 31.93 8.61
N SER A 280 14.55 32.18 8.26
CA SER A 280 14.98 32.30 6.86
C SER A 280 14.89 30.96 6.12
N LEU A 281 15.33 29.87 6.76
CA LEU A 281 15.24 28.51 6.22
C LEU A 281 13.79 28.05 6.10
N LEU A 282 12.92 28.41 7.05
CA LEU A 282 11.50 28.04 7.03
C LEU A 282 10.80 28.56 5.78
N LYS A 283 11.04 29.82 5.40
CA LYS A 283 10.43 30.41 4.21
C LYS A 283 10.84 29.67 2.93
N GLN A 284 12.13 29.38 2.78
CA GLN A 284 12.63 28.61 1.64
C GLN A 284 12.05 27.18 1.63
N THR A 285 12.13 26.51 2.78
CA THR A 285 11.67 25.13 2.96
C THR A 285 10.17 25.00 2.67
N SER A 286 9.34 25.96 3.09
CA SER A 286 7.90 25.96 2.81
C SER A 286 7.55 26.02 1.32
N THR A 287 8.45 26.56 0.49
CA THR A 287 8.26 26.66 -0.98
C THR A 287 8.79 25.41 -1.69
N ASP A 288 9.85 24.80 -1.18
CA ASP A 288 10.54 23.66 -1.80
C ASP A 288 9.93 22.29 -1.42
N ILE A 289 9.07 22.24 -0.39
CA ILE A 289 8.41 20.99 0.05
C ILE A 289 7.33 20.58 -0.97
N PRO A 290 7.28 19.29 -1.38
CA PRO A 290 6.19 18.78 -2.20
C PRO A 290 4.85 18.90 -1.46
N LEU A 291 3.74 19.07 -2.19
CA LEU A 291 2.42 19.15 -1.58
C LEU A 291 2.11 17.85 -0.82
N VAL A 292 2.18 17.90 0.51
CA VAL A 292 1.73 16.84 1.41
C VAL A 292 0.38 17.26 1.98
N GLN A 293 -0.57 16.33 2.02
CA GLN A 293 -1.93 16.57 2.49
C GLN A 293 -2.50 15.36 3.23
N PHE A 294 -3.33 15.60 4.22
CA PHE A 294 -4.20 14.57 4.79
C PHE A 294 -5.37 14.33 3.85
N THR A 295 -5.76 13.08 3.70
CA THR A 295 -6.84 12.66 2.81
C THR A 295 -7.74 11.71 3.57
N GLN A 296 -9.05 11.94 3.53
CA GLN A 296 -10.04 11.07 4.17
C GLN A 296 -11.29 10.96 3.29
N TYR A 297 -11.92 9.79 3.28
CA TYR A 297 -13.25 9.62 2.73
C TYR A 297 -14.27 10.29 3.64
N ALA A 298 -15.25 10.95 3.04
CA ALA A 298 -16.32 11.60 3.75
C ALA A 298 -17.63 11.41 3.00
N GLN A 299 -18.72 11.50 3.73
CA GLN A 299 -20.06 11.45 3.16
C GLN A 299 -20.74 12.78 3.41
N ASP A 300 -21.26 13.41 2.35
CA ASP A 300 -22.07 14.62 2.49
C ASP A 300 -23.46 14.29 3.09
N ASN A 301 -24.20 15.32 3.52
CA ASN A 301 -25.57 15.23 4.03
C ASN A 301 -26.53 14.52 3.06
N SER A 302 -26.20 14.50 1.77
CA SER A 302 -26.95 13.83 0.70
C SER A 302 -26.54 12.36 0.48
N SER A 303 -25.74 11.77 1.38
CA SER A 303 -25.20 10.41 1.30
C SER A 303 -24.21 10.15 0.15
N TYR A 304 -23.73 11.20 -0.52
CA TYR A 304 -22.68 11.08 -1.55
C TYR A 304 -21.31 11.02 -0.91
N TRP A 305 -20.52 10.03 -1.32
CA TRP A 305 -19.13 9.92 -0.93
C TRP A 305 -18.27 10.92 -1.69
N LEU A 306 -17.35 11.56 -0.98
CA LEU A 306 -16.32 12.45 -1.51
C LEU A 306 -14.98 12.24 -0.80
N LEU A 307 -13.91 12.71 -1.43
CA LEU A 307 -12.56 12.60 -0.91
C LEU A 307 -12.07 13.97 -0.43
N HIS A 308 -12.09 14.21 0.89
CA HIS A 308 -11.56 15.44 1.45
C HIS A 308 -10.04 15.43 1.44
N ARG A 309 -9.44 16.60 1.18
CA ARG A 309 -8.00 16.81 1.12
C ARG A 309 -7.64 18.08 1.88
N GLN A 310 -6.81 17.93 2.91
CA GLN A 310 -6.29 19.04 3.69
C GLN A 310 -4.77 19.16 3.51
N PRO A 311 -4.26 20.20 2.84
CA PRO A 311 -2.82 20.48 2.82
C PRO A 311 -2.27 20.66 4.24
N LEU A 312 -1.08 20.11 4.51
CA LEU A 312 -0.42 20.25 5.81
C LEU A 312 -0.02 21.71 6.07
N LEU A 313 0.56 22.37 5.06
CA LEU A 313 0.95 23.77 5.12
C LEU A 313 -0.05 24.60 4.32
N THR A 314 -0.66 25.59 4.97
CA THR A 314 -1.63 26.50 4.36
C THR A 314 -1.24 27.95 4.63
N THR A 315 -2.01 28.89 4.09
CA THR A 315 -1.85 30.32 4.41
C THR A 315 -2.22 30.64 5.87
N ASP A 316 -2.95 29.75 6.55
CA ASP A 316 -3.31 29.92 7.95
C ASP A 316 -2.18 29.34 8.84
N PRO A 317 -1.46 30.18 9.62
CA PRO A 317 -0.41 29.70 10.52
C PRO A 317 -0.97 28.81 11.64
N ASN A 318 -2.24 28.97 12.01
CA ASN A 318 -2.87 28.22 13.09
C ASN A 318 -3.07 26.75 12.72
N TRP A 319 -3.55 26.48 11.49
CA TRP A 319 -3.61 25.11 10.96
C TRP A 319 -2.20 24.57 10.66
N SER A 320 -1.32 25.40 10.11
CA SER A 320 0.04 25.00 9.74
C SER A 320 0.87 24.52 10.94
N PHE A 321 0.49 24.88 12.18
CA PHE A 321 1.05 24.28 13.40
C PHE A 321 0.92 22.75 13.41
N TYR A 322 -0.27 22.21 13.13
CA TYR A 322 -0.50 20.76 13.08
C TYR A 322 0.22 20.13 11.87
N GLY A 323 0.31 20.86 10.76
CA GLY A 323 1.13 20.47 9.61
C GLY A 323 2.60 20.30 9.98
N TRP A 324 3.18 21.26 10.70
CA TRP A 324 4.56 21.19 11.18
C TRP A 324 4.78 20.10 12.22
N LEU A 325 3.81 19.82 13.09
CA LEU A 325 3.86 18.65 13.99
C LEU A 325 3.90 17.34 13.21
N ALA A 326 3.09 17.21 12.16
CA ALA A 326 3.09 16.02 11.31
C ALA A 326 4.40 15.88 10.51
N ILE A 327 4.93 16.98 9.97
CA ILE A 327 6.24 17.03 9.29
C ILE A 327 7.36 16.66 10.26
N PHE A 328 7.32 17.13 11.51
CA PHE A 328 8.29 16.74 12.52
C PHE A 328 8.26 15.23 12.77
N GLY A 329 7.05 14.65 12.83
CA GLY A 329 6.89 13.20 12.90
C GLY A 329 7.48 12.46 11.70
N TRP A 330 7.36 13.03 10.49
CA TRP A 330 8.00 12.51 9.28
C TRP A 330 9.53 12.57 9.35
N ILE A 331 10.09 13.64 9.92
CA ILE A 331 11.54 13.77 10.08
C ILE A 331 12.10 12.76 11.09
N GLU A 332 11.42 12.55 12.21
CA GLU A 332 11.85 11.59 13.24
C GLU A 332 11.48 10.13 12.91
N GLY A 333 10.76 9.88 11.81
CA GLY A 333 10.35 8.55 11.39
C GLY A 333 9.22 7.94 12.24
N THR A 334 8.51 8.76 13.02
CA THR A 334 7.28 8.32 13.74
C THR A 334 6.06 8.31 12.83
N ARG A 335 6.14 9.00 11.69
CA ARG A 335 5.12 9.03 10.64
C ARG A 335 5.82 8.93 9.28
N GLU A 336 5.10 8.42 8.30
CA GLU A 336 5.60 8.29 6.94
C GLU A 336 4.68 9.03 5.96
N VAL A 337 5.27 9.55 4.89
CA VAL A 337 4.52 10.14 3.78
C VAL A 337 4.51 9.15 2.64
N ILE A 338 3.33 8.61 2.36
CA ILE A 338 3.12 7.70 1.24
C ILE A 338 2.71 8.47 -0.02
N ARG A 339 3.19 7.98 -1.16
CA ARG A 339 2.79 8.43 -2.49
C ARG A 339 2.09 7.29 -3.20
N LEU A 340 0.91 7.58 -3.75
CA LEU A 340 0.15 6.64 -4.57
C LEU A 340 0.39 7.00 -6.03
N ASP A 341 1.05 6.12 -6.76
CA ASP A 341 1.27 6.27 -8.21
C ASP A 341 0.45 5.21 -8.95
N ALA A 342 -0.49 5.64 -9.79
CA ALA A 342 -1.22 4.75 -10.68
C ALA A 342 -0.55 4.68 -12.06
N ASP A 343 -0.35 3.47 -12.57
CA ASP A 343 0.22 3.26 -13.91
C ASP A 343 -0.82 3.63 -15.00
N GLU A 344 -0.85 4.88 -15.44
CA GLU A 344 -1.77 5.37 -16.49
C GLU A 344 -1.57 4.69 -17.87
N ARG A 345 -0.48 3.95 -18.08
CA ARG A 345 -0.06 3.51 -19.42
C ARG A 345 -0.65 2.19 -19.93
N ARG A 346 -1.57 1.54 -19.22
CA ARG A 346 -2.13 0.24 -19.69
C ARG A 346 -3.62 0.00 -19.48
N VAL A 347 -4.42 1.04 -19.22
CA VAL A 347 -5.88 0.89 -19.35
C VAL A 347 -6.26 0.95 -20.83
N LYS A 348 -5.85 -0.06 -21.61
CA LYS A 348 -6.64 -0.42 -22.78
C LYS A 348 -7.94 -0.96 -22.20
N ARG A 349 -9.00 -0.16 -22.33
CA ARG A 349 -10.39 -0.51 -22.06
C ARG A 349 -10.59 -1.99 -22.39
N GLN A 350 -10.58 -2.83 -21.36
CA GLN A 350 -10.78 -4.26 -21.53
C GLN A 350 -12.25 -4.39 -21.92
N GLN A 351 -12.51 -4.57 -23.20
CA GLN A 351 -13.84 -5.00 -23.65
C GLN A 351 -14.18 -6.24 -22.83
N PRO A 352 -15.40 -6.33 -22.26
CA PRO A 352 -15.80 -7.51 -21.50
C PRO A 352 -15.58 -8.74 -22.37
N ASN A 353 -14.62 -9.56 -21.96
CA ASN A 353 -14.13 -10.67 -22.76
C ASN A 353 -15.28 -11.64 -23.02
N GLN A 354 -15.63 -11.84 -24.30
CA GLN A 354 -16.61 -12.84 -24.77
C GLN A 354 -16.29 -14.29 -24.32
N HIS A 355 -15.15 -14.53 -23.68
CA HIS A 355 -14.66 -15.85 -23.30
C HIS A 355 -15.40 -16.47 -22.09
N GLN A 356 -16.02 -15.66 -21.23
CA GLN A 356 -16.70 -16.15 -20.01
C GLN A 356 -18.04 -16.85 -20.31
N ASN A 357 -18.64 -16.57 -21.49
CA ASN A 357 -19.92 -17.14 -21.89
C ASN A 357 -19.81 -18.60 -22.38
N TYR A 358 -18.64 -19.05 -22.83
CA TYR A 358 -18.50 -20.40 -23.42
C TYR A 358 -18.50 -21.53 -22.38
N VAL A 359 -17.89 -21.31 -21.21
CA VAL A 359 -17.84 -22.33 -20.13
C VAL A 359 -19.23 -22.51 -19.51
N VAL A 360 -19.96 -21.40 -19.32
CA VAL A 360 -21.34 -21.40 -18.81
C VAL A 360 -22.28 -22.05 -19.83
N TYR A 361 -22.15 -21.74 -21.12
CA TYR A 361 -22.94 -22.35 -22.19
C TYR A 361 -22.77 -23.88 -22.26
N VAL A 362 -21.52 -24.37 -22.27
CA VAL A 362 -21.23 -25.82 -22.32
C VAL A 362 -21.76 -26.54 -21.08
N SER A 363 -21.67 -25.92 -19.90
CA SER A 363 -22.16 -26.50 -18.65
C SER A 363 -23.70 -26.53 -18.59
N ALA A 364 -24.37 -25.47 -19.05
CA ALA A 364 -25.82 -25.40 -19.10
C ALA A 364 -26.42 -26.45 -20.05
N VAL A 365 -25.81 -26.66 -21.22
CA VAL A 365 -26.26 -27.69 -22.19
C VAL A 365 -26.10 -29.10 -21.62
N LEU A 366 -24.99 -29.40 -20.92
CA LEU A 366 -24.80 -30.71 -20.29
C LEU A 366 -25.81 -30.99 -19.18
N VAL A 367 -26.15 -29.98 -18.37
CA VAL A 367 -27.15 -30.09 -17.30
C VAL A 367 -28.55 -30.30 -17.89
N ALA A 368 -28.90 -29.58 -18.96
CA ALA A 368 -30.18 -29.75 -19.63
C ALA A 368 -30.36 -31.14 -20.27
N VAL A 369 -29.31 -31.69 -20.87
CA VAL A 369 -29.38 -33.06 -21.43
C VAL A 369 -29.39 -34.10 -20.31
N ALA A 370 -28.66 -33.88 -19.21
CA ALA A 370 -28.65 -34.79 -18.07
C ALA A 370 -30.03 -34.87 -17.40
N SER A 371 -30.73 -33.75 -17.25
CA SER A 371 -32.07 -33.72 -16.66
C SER A 371 -33.11 -34.43 -17.54
N VAL A 372 -33.02 -34.31 -18.87
CA VAL A 372 -33.89 -35.05 -19.81
C VAL A 372 -33.64 -36.56 -19.73
N VAL A 373 -32.38 -36.99 -19.64
CA VAL A 373 -32.05 -38.41 -19.49
C VAL A 373 -32.59 -38.95 -18.15
N ILE A 374 -32.41 -38.21 -17.05
CA ILE A 374 -32.93 -38.59 -15.73
C ILE A 374 -34.47 -38.68 -15.74
N ALA A 375 -35.16 -37.74 -16.39
CA ALA A 375 -36.62 -37.78 -16.53
C ALA A 375 -37.09 -39.00 -17.35
N TYR A 376 -36.35 -39.38 -18.38
CA TYR A 376 -36.64 -40.57 -19.18
C TYR A 376 -36.36 -41.87 -18.40
N THR A 377 -35.27 -41.92 -17.63
CA THR A 377 -34.93 -43.08 -16.78
C THR A 377 -35.97 -43.30 -15.67
N LEU A 378 -36.49 -42.21 -15.10
CA LEU A 378 -37.56 -42.24 -14.09
C LEU A 378 -38.87 -42.76 -14.67
N ARG A 379 -39.22 -42.39 -15.90
CA ARG A 379 -40.46 -42.85 -16.56
C ARG A 379 -40.44 -44.32 -16.98
N HIS A 380 -39.27 -44.89 -17.22
CA HIS A 380 -39.11 -46.29 -17.62
C HIS A 380 -38.68 -47.22 -16.47
N GLY A 381 -38.79 -46.78 -15.21
CA GLY A 381 -38.63 -47.66 -14.04
C GLY A 381 -37.19 -48.06 -13.71
N PHE A 382 -36.19 -47.24 -14.06
CA PHE A 382 -34.77 -47.46 -13.75
C PHE A 382 -34.12 -48.72 -14.33
N ASP A 383 -34.69 -49.30 -15.38
CA ASP A 383 -34.13 -50.49 -16.04
C ASP A 383 -32.96 -50.15 -16.97
N ILE A 384 -31.88 -49.58 -16.40
CA ILE A 384 -30.70 -49.12 -17.13
C ILE A 384 -29.43 -49.60 -16.43
N MET A 385 -28.53 -50.19 -17.21
CA MET A 385 -27.21 -50.58 -16.72
C MET A 385 -26.39 -49.33 -16.35
N GLY A 386 -26.14 -49.14 -15.05
CA GLY A 386 -25.43 -47.96 -14.52
C GLY A 386 -24.04 -47.70 -15.12
N ARG A 387 -23.41 -48.72 -15.70
CA ARG A 387 -22.14 -48.57 -16.46
C ARG A 387 -22.26 -47.60 -17.64
N ASN A 388 -23.44 -47.48 -18.25
CA ASN A 388 -23.68 -46.58 -19.38
C ASN A 388 -23.74 -45.09 -18.96
N LEU A 389 -24.04 -44.80 -17.69
CA LEU A 389 -24.03 -43.43 -17.15
C LEU A 389 -22.61 -42.85 -17.08
N PHE A 390 -21.58 -43.68 -16.86
CA PHE A 390 -20.18 -43.22 -16.87
C PHE A 390 -19.68 -42.77 -18.25
N LEU A 391 -20.37 -43.17 -19.32
CA LEU A 391 -20.07 -42.77 -20.69
C LEU A 391 -20.87 -41.53 -21.13
N PHE A 392 -21.77 -41.02 -20.29
CA PHE A 392 -22.67 -39.91 -20.61
C PHE A 392 -21.91 -38.66 -21.09
N ASN A 393 -20.88 -38.25 -20.36
CA ASN A 393 -20.07 -37.07 -20.69
C ASN A 393 -19.39 -37.22 -22.06
N ARG A 394 -18.94 -38.43 -22.40
CA ARG A 394 -18.28 -38.74 -23.68
C ARG A 394 -19.25 -38.74 -24.87
N VAL A 395 -20.45 -39.27 -24.69
CA VAL A 395 -21.45 -39.41 -25.77
C VAL A 395 -22.19 -38.09 -26.02
N VAL A 396 -22.68 -37.44 -24.96
CA VAL A 396 -23.44 -36.19 -25.08
C VAL A 396 -22.56 -35.04 -25.56
N GLY A 397 -21.34 -34.95 -25.04
CA GLY A 397 -20.40 -33.92 -25.46
C GLY A 397 -20.08 -33.98 -26.96
N CYS A 398 -19.90 -35.18 -27.53
CA CYS A 398 -19.53 -35.33 -28.94
C CYS A 398 -20.66 -35.01 -29.92
N ILE A 399 -21.92 -35.17 -29.50
CA ILE A 399 -23.10 -35.04 -30.36
C ILE A 399 -23.71 -33.63 -30.28
N TRP A 400 -23.83 -33.08 -29.08
CA TRP A 400 -24.59 -31.84 -28.85
C TRP A 400 -23.73 -30.57 -28.82
N ILE A 401 -22.47 -30.69 -28.38
CA ILE A 401 -21.56 -29.54 -28.26
C ILE A 401 -20.61 -29.49 -29.47
N GLY A 402 -20.38 -30.62 -30.14
CA GLY A 402 -19.48 -30.72 -31.29
C GLY A 402 -18.03 -30.99 -30.89
N ARG A 403 -17.36 -31.83 -31.70
CA ARG A 403 -15.97 -32.27 -31.47
C ARG A 403 -14.96 -31.12 -31.28
N PRO A 404 -15.02 -29.99 -32.01
CA PRO A 404 -14.06 -28.89 -31.84
C PRO A 404 -14.21 -28.17 -30.50
N LEU A 405 -15.44 -27.99 -30.00
CA LEU A 405 -15.70 -27.25 -28.75
C LEU A 405 -15.39 -28.09 -27.51
N LEU A 406 -15.57 -29.41 -27.58
CA LEU A 406 -15.02 -30.32 -26.58
C LEU A 406 -13.50 -30.33 -26.58
N PHE A 407 -12.88 -30.29 -27.77
CA PHE A 407 -11.43 -30.18 -27.88
C PHE A 407 -10.96 -28.86 -27.26
N LEU A 408 -11.67 -27.75 -27.48
CA LEU A 408 -11.36 -26.46 -26.86
C LEU A 408 -11.50 -26.51 -25.33
N ARG A 409 -12.52 -27.19 -24.78
CA ARG A 409 -12.66 -27.39 -23.32
C ARG A 409 -11.57 -28.27 -22.73
N GLY A 410 -11.23 -29.37 -23.41
CA GLY A 410 -10.14 -30.25 -23.00
C GLY A 410 -8.80 -29.53 -23.13
N PHE A 411 -8.61 -28.75 -24.18
CA PHE A 411 -7.42 -27.94 -24.43
C PHE A 411 -7.31 -26.77 -23.48
N THR A 412 -8.40 -26.10 -23.07
CA THR A 412 -8.33 -25.07 -22.01
C THR A 412 -8.09 -25.70 -20.65
N ALA A 413 -8.68 -26.85 -20.34
CA ALA A 413 -8.37 -27.59 -19.11
C ALA A 413 -6.92 -28.08 -19.10
N ILE A 414 -6.40 -28.55 -20.23
CA ILE A 414 -4.99 -28.93 -20.42
C ILE A 414 -4.12 -27.69 -20.34
N LEU A 415 -4.43 -26.57 -20.99
CA LEU A 415 -3.67 -25.32 -20.92
C LEU A 415 -3.69 -24.69 -19.52
N VAL A 416 -4.76 -24.87 -18.75
CA VAL A 416 -4.85 -24.46 -17.35
C VAL A 416 -4.07 -25.43 -16.44
N LEU A 417 -3.98 -26.72 -16.80
CA LEU A 417 -3.09 -27.68 -16.13
C LEU A 417 -1.64 -27.64 -16.63
N SER A 418 -1.37 -27.11 -17.83
CA SER A 418 -0.09 -27.12 -18.56
C SER A 418 0.52 -25.73 -18.69
N SER A 419 -0.11 -24.69 -18.15
CA SER A 419 0.47 -23.35 -18.03
C SER A 419 1.64 -23.28 -17.04
N ASN A 420 2.06 -24.41 -16.49
CA ASN A 420 3.45 -24.60 -16.10
C ASN A 420 4.28 -25.03 -17.31
N GLN A 421 4.60 -24.10 -18.21
CA GLN A 421 5.75 -24.29 -19.10
C GLN A 421 6.65 -23.05 -19.08
N VAL A 422 7.80 -23.28 -18.45
CA VAL A 422 9.02 -22.49 -18.54
C VAL A 422 9.58 -22.70 -19.94
N ASP A 423 9.76 -21.62 -20.71
CA ASP A 423 10.47 -21.67 -21.98
C ASP A 423 11.77 -20.86 -21.83
N LEU A 424 12.90 -21.56 -21.98
CA LEU A 424 14.26 -21.03 -21.88
C LEU A 424 14.62 -20.34 -23.19
N VAL A 425 14.62 -19.01 -23.21
CA VAL A 425 15.18 -18.24 -24.33
C VAL A 425 16.69 -18.14 -24.15
N HIS A 426 17.44 -18.88 -24.98
CA HIS A 426 18.90 -18.75 -25.04
C HIS A 426 19.27 -17.36 -25.59
N GLN A 427 19.68 -16.44 -24.72
CA GLN A 427 20.42 -15.25 -25.13
C GLN A 427 21.93 -15.54 -25.06
N LYS A 428 22.57 -15.22 -26.18
CA LYS A 428 23.90 -15.67 -26.60
C LYS A 428 24.96 -14.71 -26.08
N TYR A 429 25.32 -14.79 -24.79
CA TYR A 429 26.67 -14.46 -24.30
C TYR A 429 26.92 -15.28 -23.03
N GLY A 430 27.59 -16.42 -23.22
CA GLY A 430 28.05 -17.28 -22.13
C GLY A 430 29.25 -16.70 -21.40
N TYR A 431 29.42 -17.16 -20.16
CA TYR A 431 30.58 -16.90 -19.32
C TYR A 431 31.89 -17.34 -19.99
N SER A 432 32.72 -16.35 -20.29
CA SER A 432 34.10 -16.23 -19.79
C SER A 432 34.29 -14.80 -19.32
#